data_AF-A0A3B0SH12-F1
#
_entry.id   AF-A0A3B0SH12-F1
#
_cell.length_a   1.000
_cell.length_b   1.000
_cell.length_c   1.000
_cell.angle_alpha   90.00
_cell.angle_beta   90.00
_cell.angle_gamma   90.00
#
_symmetry.space_group_name_H-M   'P 1'
#
loop_
_entity.id
_entity.type
_entity.pdbx_description
1 polymer ?
#
loop_
_entity_poly.entity_id
_entity_poly.type
_entity_poly.pdbx_seq_one_letter_code
_entity_poly.pdbx_strand_id
1 'polypeptide(L)'
;EHDDAFLARLKSMSVIAIDMETATIFMVGHYNQIARGALLLVSDVPLTPEGVKTEESDAEVTRDWVDAHLEIGIEAMTEIADQGEPIKHFRF
;
A
#
# COMPACT_ATOMS: atom_id res chain seq x y z
N GLU A 1 -11.25 -10.69 -22.05
CA GLU A 1 -11.71 -9.52 -21.28
C GLU A 1 -10.60 -9.09 -20.32
N HIS A 2 -9.42 -8.79 -20.87
CA HIS A 2 -8.31 -8.18 -20.15
C HIS A 2 -7.78 -7.11 -21.10
N ASP A 3 -7.77 -5.86 -20.64
CA ASP A 3 -7.24 -4.75 -21.43
C ASP A 3 -5.72 -4.86 -21.46
N ASP A 4 -5.18 -5.44 -22.54
CA ASP A 4 -3.74 -5.62 -22.74
C ASP A 4 -2.99 -4.29 -22.67
N ALA A 5 -3.61 -3.18 -23.07
CA ALA A 5 -3.02 -1.85 -22.97
C ALA A 5 -2.94 -1.39 -21.51
N PHE A 6 -3.97 -1.65 -20.70
CA PHE A 6 -3.95 -1.42 -19.26
C PHE A 6 -2.84 -2.22 -18.57
N LEU A 7 -2.72 -3.53 -18.86
CA LEU A 7 -1.68 -4.37 -18.28
C LEU A 7 -0.27 -3.96 -18.71
N ALA A 8 -0.07 -3.60 -19.98
CA ALA A 8 1.20 -3.08 -20.47
C ALA A 8 1.59 -1.78 -19.76
N ARG A 9 0.62 -0.90 -19.49
CA ARG A 9 0.83 0.34 -18.73
C ARG A 9 1.25 0.05 -17.29
N LEU A 10 0.59 -0.87 -16.59
CA LEU A 10 0.97 -1.24 -15.22
C LEU A 10 2.39 -1.81 -15.16
N LYS A 11 2.74 -2.68 -16.12
CA LYS A 11 4.08 -3.27 -16.24
C LYS A 11 5.16 -2.22 -16.52
N SER A 12 4.90 -1.27 -17.42
CA SER A 12 5.88 -0.22 -17.73
C SER A 12 6.14 0.72 -16.55
N MET A 13 5.15 0.91 -15.67
CA MET A 13 5.27 1.68 -14.43
C MET A 13 5.86 0.87 -13.26
N SER A 14 6.19 -0.41 -13.45
CA SER A 14 6.66 -1.31 -12.38
C SER A 14 5.72 -1.36 -11.17
N VAL A 15 4.41 -1.37 -11.42
CA VAL A 15 3.38 -1.40 -10.37
C VAL A 15 3.43 -2.72 -9.60
N ILE A 16 3.41 -2.63 -8.27
CA ILE A 16 3.40 -3.79 -7.36
C ILE A 16 2.07 -3.97 -6.61
N ALA A 17 1.23 -2.94 -6.55
CA ALA A 17 -0.06 -2.94 -5.87
C ALA A 17 -0.99 -1.89 -6.50
N ILE A 18 -2.31 -2.07 -6.37
CA ILE A 18 -3.34 -1.13 -6.82
C ILE A 18 -4.20 -0.78 -5.61
N ASP A 19 -4.43 0.51 -5.41
CA ASP A 19 -5.19 1.08 -4.30
C ASP A 19 -5.88 2.37 -4.75
N MET A 20 -6.86 2.88 -3.99
CA MET A 20 -7.65 4.07 -4.33
C MET A 20 -7.27 5.34 -3.54
N GLU A 21 -6.46 5.23 -2.49
CA GLU A 21 -6.20 6.33 -1.56
C GLU A 21 -4.74 6.78 -1.52
N THR A 22 -3.78 5.84 -1.62
CA THR A 22 -2.35 6.09 -1.34
C THR A 22 -1.78 7.28 -2.11
N ALA A 23 -2.03 7.37 -3.42
CA ALA A 23 -1.52 8.46 -4.24
C ALA A 23 -2.06 9.83 -3.76
N THR A 24 -3.34 9.90 -3.43
CA THR A 24 -3.99 11.13 -2.95
C THR A 24 -3.41 11.56 -1.61
N ILE A 25 -3.25 10.63 -0.66
CA ILE A 25 -2.63 10.91 0.64
C ILE A 25 -1.20 11.44 0.48
N PHE A 26 -0.41 10.82 -0.40
CA PHE A 26 0.97 11.25 -0.65
C PHE A 26 1.06 12.63 -1.29
N MET A 27 0.19 12.93 -2.27
CA MET A 27 0.15 14.24 -2.92
C MET A 27 -0.27 15.35 -1.96
N VAL A 28 -1.35 15.14 -1.20
CA VAL A 28 -1.86 16.14 -0.25
C VAL A 28 -0.89 16.33 0.92
N GLY A 29 -0.31 15.24 1.44
CA GLY A 29 0.72 15.30 2.48
C GLY A 29 1.99 16.01 2.00
N HIS A 30 2.40 15.79 0.74
CA HIS A 30 3.50 16.52 0.13
C HIS A 30 3.22 18.03 0.06
N TYR A 31 2.06 18.40 -0.48
CA TYR A 31 1.66 19.80 -0.58
C TYR A 31 1.66 20.51 0.79
N ASN A 32 1.17 19.85 1.83
CA ASN A 32 1.06 20.42 3.18
C ASN A 32 2.31 20.20 4.05
N GLN A 33 3.39 19.62 3.52
CA GLN A 33 4.62 19.33 4.28
C GLN A 33 4.37 18.45 5.53
N ILE A 34 3.39 17.54 5.46
CA ILE A 34 3.07 16.59 6.52
C ILE A 34 3.87 15.31 6.24
N ALA A 35 4.60 14.77 7.21
CA ALA A 35 5.27 13.47 7.06
C ALA A 35 4.24 12.35 6.85
N ARG A 36 4.54 11.39 5.96
CA ARG A 36 3.60 10.32 5.56
C ARG A 36 4.34 9.08 5.08
N GLY A 37 3.71 7.94 5.27
CA GLY A 37 4.09 6.64 4.73
C GLY A 37 2.84 5.83 4.38
N ALA A 38 3.03 4.68 3.77
CA ALA A 38 1.95 3.72 3.52
C ALA A 38 2.46 2.30 3.77
N LEU A 39 1.63 1.51 4.46
CA LEU A 39 1.74 0.07 4.60
C LEU A 39 0.41 -0.51 4.10
N LEU A 40 0.47 -1.33 3.05
CA LEU A 40 -0.71 -1.88 2.39
C LEU A 40 -0.79 -3.39 2.59
N LEU A 41 -1.98 -3.91 2.88
CA LEU A 41 -2.26 -5.33 2.98
C LEU A 41 -2.76 -5.81 1.62
N VAL A 42 -2.11 -6.82 1.04
CA VAL A 42 -2.60 -7.44 -0.20
C VAL A 42 -3.82 -8.29 0.14
N SER A 43 -5.01 -7.84 -0.25
CA SER A 43 -6.26 -8.59 -0.07
C SER A 43 -6.57 -9.53 -1.23
N ASP A 44 -6.20 -9.14 -2.45
CA ASP A 44 -6.47 -9.91 -3.66
C ASP A 44 -5.33 -9.82 -4.70
N VAL A 45 -5.38 -10.74 -5.68
CA VAL A 45 -4.47 -10.75 -6.84
C VAL A 45 -5.30 -10.81 -8.13
N PRO A 46 -5.87 -9.69 -8.59
CA PRO A 46 -6.85 -9.67 -9.67
C PRO A 46 -6.27 -9.98 -11.06
N LEU A 47 -4.94 -10.08 -11.18
CA LEU A 47 -4.24 -10.25 -12.45
C LEU A 47 -3.73 -11.67 -12.70
N THR A 48 -3.93 -12.62 -11.77
CA THR A 48 -3.63 -14.04 -12.00
C THR A 48 -4.78 -14.74 -12.72
N PRO A 49 -4.53 -15.79 -13.52
CA PRO A 49 -5.58 -16.55 -14.22
C PRO A 49 -6.63 -17.18 -13.28
N GLU A 50 -6.25 -17.43 -12.03
CA GLU A 50 -7.13 -17.92 -10.95
C GLU A 50 -7.80 -16.77 -10.17
N GLY A 51 -7.51 -15.51 -10.50
CA GLY A 51 -7.75 -14.30 -9.72
C GLY A 51 -9.21 -13.80 -9.68
N VAL A 52 -10.19 -14.70 -9.73
CA VAL A 52 -11.57 -14.33 -9.40
C VAL A 52 -11.72 -14.33 -7.88
N LYS A 53 -11.77 -13.12 -7.34
CA LYS A 53 -12.02 -12.80 -5.93
C LYS A 53 -13.23 -13.59 -5.39
N THR A 54 -13.01 -14.45 -4.41
CA THR A 54 -14.11 -14.98 -3.58
C THR A 54 -14.19 -14.10 -2.33
N GLU A 55 -15.41 -13.72 -1.92
CA GLU A 55 -15.62 -13.00 -0.66
C GLU A 55 -15.03 -13.77 0.55
N GLU A 56 -14.93 -15.09 0.41
CA GLU A 56 -14.31 -16.00 1.37
C GLU A 56 -12.79 -15.76 1.53
N SER A 57 -12.05 -15.60 0.43
CA SER A 57 -10.60 -15.33 0.47
C SER A 57 -10.28 -13.98 1.12
N ASP A 58 -11.08 -12.95 0.84
CA ASP A 58 -10.92 -11.63 1.46
C ASP A 58 -11.15 -11.69 2.97
N ALA A 59 -12.18 -12.43 3.39
CA ALA A 59 -12.50 -12.61 4.81
C ALA A 59 -11.41 -13.38 5.56
N GLU A 60 -10.80 -14.38 4.93
CA GLU A 60 -9.68 -15.13 5.50
C GLU A 60 -8.43 -14.26 5.65
N VAL A 61 -8.03 -13.53 4.60
CA VAL A 61 -6.88 -12.62 4.68
C VAL A 61 -7.10 -11.56 5.74
N THR A 62 -8.32 -10.99 5.80
CA THR A 62 -8.66 -10.00 6.81
C THR A 62 -8.56 -10.58 8.22
N ARG A 63 -9.18 -11.75 8.46
CA ARG A 63 -9.14 -12.42 9.77
C ARG A 63 -7.71 -12.72 10.22
N ASP A 64 -6.85 -13.13 9.30
CA ASP A 64 -5.54 -13.64 9.67
C ASP A 64 -4.49 -12.53 9.80
N TRP A 65 -4.66 -11.40 9.10
CA TRP A 65 -3.59 -10.39 8.97
C TRP A 65 -3.97 -8.97 9.43
N VAL A 66 -5.25 -8.64 9.63
CA VAL A 66 -5.64 -7.26 9.98
C VAL A 66 -5.05 -6.80 11.32
N ASP A 67 -5.02 -7.69 12.31
CA ASP A 67 -4.50 -7.36 13.64
C ASP A 67 -3.00 -7.07 13.58
N ALA A 68 -2.24 -7.95 12.90
CA ALA A 68 -0.81 -7.74 12.68
C ALA A 68 -0.52 -6.48 11.85
N HIS A 69 -1.33 -6.19 10.84
CA HIS A 69 -1.19 -4.98 10.03
C HIS A 69 -1.38 -3.70 10.85
N LEU A 70 -2.38 -3.69 11.73
CA LEU A 70 -2.62 -2.58 12.66
C LEU A 70 -1.49 -2.45 13.68
N GLU A 71 -1.03 -3.56 14.25
CA GLU A 71 0.08 -3.59 15.22
C GLU A 71 1.35 -2.99 14.61
N ILE A 72 1.75 -3.43 13.41
CA ILE A 72 2.92 -2.87 12.69
C ILE A 72 2.75 -1.36 12.45
N GLY A 73 1.54 -0.92 12.10
CA GLY A 73 1.26 0.51 11.92
C GLY A 73 1.42 1.31 13.22
N ILE A 74 0.92 0.78 14.34
CA ILE A 74 1.04 1.41 15.67
C ILE A 74 2.50 1.45 16.11
N GLU A 75 3.23 0.34 15.95
CA GLU A 75 4.66 0.25 16.28
C GLU A 75 5.48 1.25 15.47
N ALA A 76 5.29 1.30 14.14
CA ALA A 76 6.01 2.23 13.28
C ALA A 76 5.77 3.70 13.69
N MET A 77 4.52 4.07 14.03
CA MET A 77 4.21 5.43 14.48
C MET A 77 4.78 5.74 15.86
N THR A 78 4.78 4.76 16.77
CA THR A 78 5.38 4.87 18.11
C THR A 78 6.90 5.06 18.00
N GLU A 79 7.57 4.24 17.19
CA GLU A 79 9.00 4.34 16.96
C GLU A 79 9.41 5.69 16.34
N ILE A 80 8.64 6.18 15.37
CA ILE A 80 8.87 7.52 14.78
C ILE A 80 8.72 8.63 15.83
N ALA A 81 7.74 8.51 16.73
CA ALA A 81 7.53 9.49 17.80
C ALA A 81 8.68 9.49 18.83
N ASP A 82 9.18 8.31 19.19
CA ASP A 82 10.20 8.16 20.23
C ASP A 82 11.62 8.45 19.73
N GLN A 83 11.98 7.96 18.54
CA GLN A 83 13.35 8.04 18.00
C GLN A 83 13.53 9.24 17.07
N GLY A 84 12.44 9.83 16.58
CA GLY A 84 12.45 10.74 15.45
C GLY A 84 12.75 10.02 14.14
N GLU A 85 12.50 10.69 13.02
CA GLU A 85 12.88 10.15 11.71
C GLU A 85 14.40 10.37 11.52
N PRO A 86 15.21 9.32 11.26
CA PRO A 86 16.58 9.52 10.78
C PRO A 86 16.50 10.07 9.36
N ILE A 87 16.26 11.37 9.23
CA ILE A 87 16.08 12.05 7.95
C ILE A 87 17.39 11.95 7.17
N LYS A 88 17.46 11.01 6.22
CA LYS A 88 18.42 11.07 5.12
C LYS A 88 18.01 12.25 4.25
N HIS A 89 18.63 13.41 4.47
CA HIS A 89 18.55 14.52 3.53
C HIS A 89 19.20 14.07 2.20
N PHE A 90 18.39 13.62 1.25
CA PHE A 90 18.79 13.58 -0.15
C PHE A 90 18.87 15.02 -0.64
N ARG A 91 20.06 15.61 -0.55
CA ARG A 91 20.36 16.87 -1.25
C ARG A 91 20.38 16.56 -2.75
N PHE A 92 19.53 17.27 -3.51
CA PHE A 92 19.60 17.34 -4.96
C PHE A 92 20.48 18.52 -5.37
#